data_AF-A0A941EXQ0-F1
#
_entry.id   AF-A0A941EXQ0-F1
#
_cell.length_a   1.000
_cell.length_b   1.000
_cell.length_c   1.000
_cell.angle_alpha   90.00
_cell.angle_beta   90.00
_cell.angle_gamma   90.00
#
_symmetry.space_group_name_H-M   'P 1'
#
loop_
_entity.id
_entity.type
_entity.pdbx_description
1 polymer ?
#
loop_
_entity_poly.entity_id
_entity_poly.type
_entity_poly.pdbx_seq_one_letter_code
_entity_poly.pdbx_strand_id
1 'polypeptide(L)'
;GKNDPGFRTKLQIGAELARRAEAAGFPFRAVAADSAYGDQDGFRGELREAGLPFVMALKPRHGTWAYGPAAHTPADAARALAWNGPEDPGEWAPVERAFHDGHTETWYAADATLGAWGPDGYTRLAVATKDPATLPEKATWYLATNLPRPGSPREAESEHPPADLAEVTRIYGVRHWIEQAYKQVKDQLGWADFQVRSDTAIRRHQTLVNCAFSFCWDAYHDEPAPEDAPRSEADPPETQDEERGEPHSRTGAHRLLAQSAETGT
;
A
#
# COMPACT_ATOMS: atom_id res chain seq x y z
N GLY A 1 14.85 25.94 -10.14
CA GLY A 1 14.69 25.06 -11.32
C GLY A 1 15.94 24.22 -11.50
N LYS A 2 16.12 23.41 -12.56
CA LYS A 2 17.30 22.52 -12.67
C LYS A 2 18.68 23.22 -12.57
N ASN A 3 18.73 24.54 -12.76
CA ASN A 3 19.94 25.37 -12.66
C ASN A 3 20.15 26.01 -11.26
N ASP A 4 19.28 25.71 -10.30
CA ASP A 4 19.38 26.16 -8.92
C ASP A 4 20.08 25.06 -8.09
N PRO A 5 21.21 25.33 -7.42
CA PRO A 5 21.92 24.32 -6.62
C PRO A 5 21.09 23.78 -5.44
N GLY A 6 20.03 24.49 -5.01
CA GLY A 6 19.06 24.01 -4.03
C GLY A 6 17.92 23.18 -4.64
N PHE A 7 17.85 23.01 -5.96
CA PHE A 7 16.79 22.26 -6.61
C PHE A 7 16.92 20.76 -6.32
N ARG A 8 15.85 20.19 -5.76
CA ARG A 8 15.74 18.76 -5.49
C ARG A 8 14.67 18.16 -6.39
N THR A 9 14.96 17.02 -6.99
CA THR A 9 13.96 16.24 -7.73
C THR A 9 12.93 15.66 -6.77
N LYS A 10 11.76 15.24 -7.28
CA LYS A 10 10.75 14.56 -6.45
C LYS A 10 11.31 13.31 -5.76
N LEU A 11 12.21 12.59 -6.43
CA LEU A 11 12.89 11.41 -5.90
C LEU A 11 13.76 11.80 -4.70
N GLN A 12 14.61 12.80 -4.86
CA GLN A 12 15.48 13.31 -3.79
C GLN A 12 14.68 13.85 -2.60
N ILE A 13 13.52 14.45 -2.85
CA ILE A 13 12.61 14.89 -1.79
C ILE A 13 12.02 13.68 -1.06
N GLY A 14 11.57 12.65 -1.79
CA GLY A 14 11.02 11.42 -1.20
C GLY A 14 12.03 10.70 -0.30
N ALA A 15 13.27 10.53 -0.76
CA ALA A 15 14.32 9.88 0.02
C ALA A 15 14.68 10.69 1.27
N GLU A 16 14.77 12.02 1.14
CA GLU A 16 15.00 12.92 2.27
C GLU A 16 13.87 12.84 3.31
N LEU A 17 12.61 12.77 2.88
CA LEU A 17 11.48 12.65 3.79
C LEU A 17 11.52 11.32 4.56
N ALA A 18 11.86 10.21 3.91
CA ALA A 18 12.00 8.92 4.58
C ALA A 18 13.13 8.94 5.63
N ARG A 19 14.29 9.54 5.30
CA ARG A 19 15.38 9.75 6.28
C ARG A 19 14.97 10.62 7.46
N ARG A 20 14.22 11.70 7.21
CA ARG A 20 13.72 12.56 8.29
C ARG A 20 12.74 11.84 9.19
N ALA A 21 11.89 10.99 8.63
CA ALA A 21 10.96 10.18 9.41
C ALA A 21 11.71 9.22 10.34
N GLU A 22 12.72 8.51 9.83
CA GLU A 22 13.59 7.64 10.63
C GLU A 22 14.34 8.42 11.71
N ALA A 23 14.99 9.54 11.36
CA ALA A 23 15.72 10.37 12.30
C ALA A 23 14.81 11.00 13.38
N ALA A 24 13.53 11.20 13.09
CA ALA A 24 12.52 11.64 14.04
C ALA A 24 11.93 10.49 14.88
N GLY A 25 12.37 9.24 14.66
CA GLY A 25 11.95 8.07 15.43
C GLY A 25 10.62 7.47 14.99
N PHE A 26 10.11 7.80 13.80
CA PHE A 26 8.90 7.16 13.28
C PHE A 26 9.18 5.70 12.91
N PRO A 27 8.48 4.72 13.51
CA PRO A 27 8.67 3.32 13.16
C PRO A 27 7.98 3.01 11.83
N PHE A 28 8.71 2.43 10.87
CA PHE A 28 8.13 1.88 9.64
C PHE A 28 8.90 0.64 9.19
N ARG A 29 8.19 -0.28 8.52
CA ARG A 29 8.76 -1.55 8.04
C ARG A 29 9.59 -1.40 6.75
N ALA A 30 9.11 -0.54 5.85
CA ALA A 30 9.72 -0.24 4.56
C ALA A 30 9.07 0.99 3.91
N VAL A 31 9.81 1.67 3.05
CA VAL A 31 9.29 2.68 2.12
C VAL A 31 8.59 1.97 0.95
N ALA A 32 7.29 2.22 0.78
CA ALA A 32 6.52 1.70 -0.35
C ALA A 32 6.30 2.77 -1.43
N ALA A 33 6.50 2.42 -2.70
CA ALA A 33 6.31 3.37 -3.82
C ALA A 33 5.85 2.70 -5.12
N ASP A 34 5.19 3.45 -5.99
CA ASP A 34 4.76 2.99 -7.32
C ASP A 34 5.91 2.94 -8.33
N SER A 35 5.62 2.51 -9.56
CA SER A 35 6.62 2.37 -10.64
C SER A 35 7.16 3.66 -11.22
N ALA A 36 6.60 4.83 -10.90
CA ALA A 36 7.24 6.11 -11.25
C ALA A 36 8.51 6.34 -10.43
N TYR A 37 8.56 5.81 -9.21
CA TYR A 37 9.73 5.81 -8.33
C TYR A 37 10.54 4.52 -8.49
N GLY A 38 9.84 3.38 -8.48
CA GLY A 38 10.48 2.08 -8.47
C GLY A 38 11.29 1.80 -9.72
N ASP A 39 10.93 2.31 -10.91
CA ASP A 39 11.75 2.16 -12.13
C ASP A 39 13.07 2.98 -12.12
N GLN A 40 13.30 3.82 -11.11
CA GLN A 40 14.44 4.72 -11.05
C GLN A 40 15.57 4.10 -10.21
N ASP A 41 16.65 3.64 -10.86
CA ASP A 41 17.84 3.12 -10.18
C ASP A 41 18.40 4.07 -9.14
N GLY A 42 18.49 5.37 -9.47
CA GLY A 42 19.02 6.38 -8.56
C GLY A 42 18.20 6.50 -7.27
N PHE A 43 16.88 6.39 -7.33
CA PHE A 43 16.04 6.47 -6.13
C PHE A 43 16.20 5.24 -5.23
N ARG A 44 16.25 4.04 -5.81
CA ARG A 44 16.56 2.80 -5.07
C ARG A 44 17.96 2.84 -4.45
N GLY A 45 18.92 3.41 -5.17
CA GLY A 45 20.28 3.67 -4.70
C GLY A 45 20.31 4.62 -3.50
N GLU A 46 19.65 5.78 -3.60
CA GLU A 46 19.56 6.77 -2.51
C GLU A 46 18.97 6.17 -1.23
N LEU A 47 17.91 5.35 -1.32
CA LEU A 47 17.36 4.68 -0.14
C LEU A 47 18.31 3.63 0.43
N ARG A 48 19.02 2.88 -0.42
CA ARG A 48 20.01 1.89 0.03
C ARG A 48 21.19 2.55 0.73
N GLU A 49 21.72 3.64 0.18
CA GLU A 49 22.79 4.44 0.80
C GLU A 49 22.34 5.06 2.13
N ALA A 50 21.05 5.35 2.25
CA ALA A 50 20.44 5.81 3.49
C ALA A 50 20.16 4.69 4.51
N GLY A 51 20.43 3.42 4.18
CA GLY A 51 20.10 2.28 5.06
C GLY A 51 18.59 2.06 5.21
N LEU A 52 17.78 2.45 4.22
CA LEU A 52 16.33 2.39 4.32
C LEU A 52 15.75 1.14 3.63
N PRO A 53 14.88 0.36 4.31
CA PRO A 53 14.17 -0.75 3.68
C PRO A 53 13.12 -0.22 2.68
N PHE A 54 12.92 -0.92 1.56
CA PHE A 54 11.91 -0.53 0.58
C PHE A 54 11.20 -1.71 -0.09
N VAL A 55 9.97 -1.48 -0.55
CA VAL A 55 9.21 -2.36 -1.47
C VAL A 55 8.56 -1.49 -2.53
N MET A 56 9.00 -1.57 -3.78
CA MET A 56 8.53 -0.67 -4.84
C MET A 56 8.04 -1.41 -6.06
N ALA A 57 6.97 -0.93 -6.67
CA ALA A 57 6.50 -1.47 -7.94
C ALA A 57 7.43 -1.12 -9.11
N LEU A 58 7.42 -1.98 -10.11
CA LEU A 58 8.09 -1.83 -11.38
C LEU A 58 7.05 -1.88 -12.49
N LYS A 59 7.36 -1.24 -13.62
CA LYS A 59 6.58 -1.51 -14.82
C LYS A 59 6.87 -2.94 -15.31
N PRO A 60 5.87 -3.66 -15.86
CA PRO A 60 6.08 -5.00 -16.43
C PRO A 60 7.16 -4.99 -17.51
N ARG A 61 7.29 -3.87 -18.23
CA ARG A 61 8.25 -3.63 -19.31
C ARG A 61 9.53 -2.91 -18.88
N HIS A 62 9.82 -2.82 -17.58
CA HIS A 62 11.09 -2.24 -17.11
C HIS A 62 12.24 -3.09 -17.65
N GLY A 63 12.90 -2.60 -18.69
CA GLY A 63 13.93 -3.35 -19.41
C GLY A 63 15.25 -3.32 -18.68
N THR A 64 15.86 -4.49 -18.49
CA THR A 64 17.27 -4.62 -18.13
C THR A 64 18.06 -5.18 -19.31
N TRP A 65 19.38 -5.05 -19.27
CA TRP A 65 20.23 -5.79 -20.18
C TRP A 65 20.28 -7.26 -19.77
N ALA A 66 19.99 -8.17 -20.70
CA ALA A 66 20.13 -9.61 -20.51
C ALA A 66 20.71 -10.29 -21.76
N TYR A 67 21.39 -11.42 -21.57
CA TYR A 67 22.03 -12.14 -22.66
C TYR A 67 21.10 -13.21 -23.26
N GLY A 68 20.93 -13.20 -24.59
CA GLY A 68 20.23 -14.25 -25.32
C GLY A 68 18.77 -14.44 -24.87
N PRO A 69 18.32 -15.69 -24.60
CA PRO A 69 16.93 -15.99 -24.25
C PRO A 69 16.57 -15.71 -22.78
N ALA A 70 17.48 -15.15 -21.98
CA ALA A 70 17.19 -14.78 -20.60
C ALA A 70 16.08 -13.71 -20.51
N ALA A 71 15.41 -13.62 -19.36
CA ALA A 71 14.38 -12.60 -19.14
C ALA A 71 14.95 -11.18 -19.30
N HIS A 72 14.26 -10.34 -20.07
CA HIS A 72 14.64 -8.94 -20.32
C HIS A 72 13.82 -7.96 -19.48
N THR A 73 12.67 -8.40 -18.97
CA THR A 73 11.73 -7.59 -18.19
C THR A 73 11.19 -8.34 -16.97
N PRO A 74 10.63 -7.66 -15.95
CA PRO A 74 9.96 -8.32 -14.84
C PRO A 74 8.83 -9.26 -15.28
N ALA A 75 8.09 -8.90 -16.33
CA ALA A 75 7.05 -9.76 -16.89
C ALA A 75 7.62 -11.04 -17.50
N ASP A 76 8.75 -10.96 -18.20
CA ASP A 76 9.42 -12.16 -18.75
C ASP A 76 9.96 -13.05 -17.63
N ALA A 77 10.53 -12.44 -16.58
CA ALA A 77 11.03 -13.16 -15.42
C ALA A 77 9.90 -13.91 -14.70
N ALA A 78 8.72 -13.28 -14.56
CA ALA A 78 7.54 -13.94 -13.99
C ALA A 78 7.03 -15.11 -14.85
N ARG A 79 7.00 -14.96 -16.17
CA ARG A 79 6.56 -16.02 -17.10
C ARG A 79 7.52 -17.22 -17.15
N ALA A 80 8.77 -17.03 -16.76
CA ALA A 80 9.76 -18.10 -16.71
C ALA A 80 9.59 -19.02 -15.49
N LEU A 81 8.85 -18.59 -14.47
CA LEU A 81 8.61 -19.37 -13.26
C LEU A 81 7.65 -20.53 -13.54
N ALA A 82 7.96 -21.69 -12.97
CA ALA A 82 7.13 -22.88 -13.08
C ALA A 82 5.79 -22.68 -12.34
N TRP A 83 4.69 -22.95 -13.06
CA TRP A 83 3.32 -22.95 -12.55
C TRP A 83 2.59 -24.19 -13.06
N ASN A 84 2.26 -25.13 -12.16
CA ASN A 84 1.54 -26.36 -12.52
C ASN A 84 0.06 -26.32 -12.14
N GLY A 85 -0.43 -25.20 -11.60
CA GLY A 85 -1.82 -25.00 -11.19
C GLY A 85 -1.97 -24.74 -9.69
N PRO A 86 -3.19 -24.49 -9.19
CA PRO A 86 -3.41 -24.14 -7.79
C PRO A 86 -3.13 -25.31 -6.81
N GLU A 87 -3.23 -26.55 -7.26
CA GLU A 87 -2.97 -27.75 -6.44
C GLU A 87 -1.46 -28.05 -6.32
N ASP A 88 -0.67 -27.64 -7.31
CA ASP A 88 0.79 -27.68 -7.31
C ASP A 88 1.33 -26.34 -7.89
N PRO A 89 1.42 -25.29 -7.06
CA PRO A 89 1.82 -23.96 -7.50
C PRO A 89 3.21 -23.85 -8.11
N GLY A 90 4.04 -24.90 -8.07
CA GLY A 90 5.42 -24.87 -8.55
C GLY A 90 6.27 -23.88 -7.75
N GLU A 91 6.80 -22.85 -8.41
CA GLU A 91 7.63 -21.81 -7.79
C GLU A 91 6.81 -20.72 -7.08
N TRP A 92 5.49 -20.73 -7.25
CA TRP A 92 4.60 -19.76 -6.63
C TRP A 92 4.13 -20.22 -5.25
N ALA A 93 3.98 -19.28 -4.32
CA ALA A 93 3.39 -19.52 -3.01
C ALA A 93 2.04 -18.80 -2.91
N PRO A 94 0.98 -19.46 -2.39
CA PRO A 94 -0.26 -18.76 -2.11
C PRO A 94 -0.03 -17.71 -1.01
N VAL A 95 -0.60 -16.52 -1.20
CA VAL A 95 -0.58 -15.43 -0.23
C VAL A 95 -1.99 -14.89 -0.04
N GLU A 96 -2.41 -14.75 1.20
CA GLU A 96 -3.72 -14.19 1.52
C GLU A 96 -3.64 -12.66 1.56
N ARG A 97 -4.57 -12.00 0.87
CA ARG A 97 -4.75 -10.55 0.93
C ARG A 97 -6.05 -10.23 1.62
N ALA A 98 -5.97 -9.55 2.77
CA ALA A 98 -7.12 -9.00 3.46
C ALA A 98 -7.41 -7.56 2.99
N PHE A 99 -8.71 -7.25 2.89
CA PHE A 99 -9.21 -5.94 2.51
C PHE A 99 -9.99 -5.30 3.66
N HIS A 100 -10.21 -3.99 3.57
CA HIS A 100 -10.79 -3.21 4.66
C HIS A 100 -12.23 -3.59 5.01
N ASP A 101 -13.00 -4.04 4.02
CA ASP A 101 -14.36 -4.56 4.15
C ASP A 101 -14.42 -6.02 4.67
N GLY A 102 -13.27 -6.58 5.05
CA GLY A 102 -13.16 -7.91 5.67
C GLY A 102 -13.08 -9.07 4.68
N HIS A 103 -13.19 -8.84 3.37
CA HIS A 103 -12.98 -9.93 2.41
C HIS A 103 -11.49 -10.29 2.31
N THR A 104 -11.23 -11.56 2.03
CA THR A 104 -9.89 -12.06 1.71
C THR A 104 -9.86 -12.60 0.29
N GLU A 105 -8.73 -12.43 -0.38
CA GLU A 105 -8.47 -13.04 -1.68
C GLU A 105 -7.15 -13.81 -1.63
N THR A 106 -7.16 -15.01 -2.20
CA THR A 106 -5.92 -15.74 -2.48
C THR A 106 -5.27 -15.15 -3.71
N TRP A 107 -4.05 -14.67 -3.53
CA TRP A 107 -3.11 -14.33 -4.58
C TRP A 107 -1.97 -15.36 -4.56
N TYR A 108 -1.09 -15.28 -5.55
CA TYR A 108 0.12 -16.07 -5.63
C TYR A 108 1.31 -15.12 -5.72
N ALA A 109 2.39 -15.43 -5.02
CA ALA A 109 3.62 -14.67 -5.08
C ALA A 109 4.83 -15.56 -5.27
N ALA A 110 5.87 -15.05 -5.93
CA ALA A 110 7.10 -15.77 -6.20
C ALA A 110 8.29 -14.83 -6.25
N ASP A 111 9.47 -15.35 -5.98
CA ASP A 111 10.73 -14.67 -6.29
C ASP A 111 11.16 -14.97 -7.72
N ALA A 112 11.55 -13.94 -8.46
CA ALA A 112 11.97 -14.06 -9.85
C ALA A 112 13.41 -13.57 -10.02
N THR A 113 14.07 -14.05 -11.07
CA THR A 113 15.44 -13.65 -11.43
C THR A 113 15.42 -12.79 -12.69
N LEU A 114 16.07 -11.64 -12.65
CA LEU A 114 16.14 -10.69 -13.76
C LEU A 114 17.53 -10.02 -13.80
N GLY A 115 18.41 -10.51 -14.68
CA GLY A 115 19.80 -10.05 -14.72
C GLY A 115 20.51 -10.28 -13.39
N ALA A 116 21.01 -9.21 -12.77
CA ALA A 116 21.65 -9.26 -11.44
C ALA A 116 20.66 -9.26 -10.26
N TRP A 117 19.35 -9.17 -10.53
CA TRP A 117 18.32 -9.21 -9.49
C TRP A 117 17.83 -10.63 -9.31
N GLY A 118 17.54 -11.00 -8.07
CA GLY A 118 17.12 -12.35 -7.73
C GLY A 118 16.80 -12.51 -6.25
N PRO A 119 16.29 -13.68 -5.83
CA PRO A 119 15.82 -13.93 -4.45
C PRO A 119 16.85 -13.56 -3.37
N ASP A 120 18.13 -13.81 -3.66
CA ASP A 120 19.22 -13.59 -2.71
C ASP A 120 20.12 -12.39 -3.09
N GLY A 121 19.70 -11.58 -4.07
CA GLY A 121 20.44 -10.39 -4.51
C GLY A 121 20.19 -9.16 -3.62
N TYR A 122 21.02 -8.11 -3.78
CA TYR A 122 20.80 -6.80 -3.13
C TYR A 122 19.52 -6.10 -3.57
N THR A 123 19.07 -6.43 -4.79
CA THR A 123 17.72 -6.14 -5.28
C THR A 123 17.04 -7.48 -5.49
N ARG A 124 16.09 -7.78 -4.61
CA ARG A 124 15.19 -8.92 -4.73
C ARG A 124 13.99 -8.52 -5.58
N LEU A 125 13.64 -9.37 -6.54
CA LEU A 125 12.47 -9.22 -7.39
C LEU A 125 11.40 -10.21 -6.94
N ALA A 126 10.33 -9.68 -6.36
CA ALA A 126 9.13 -10.45 -6.03
C ALA A 126 8.01 -10.13 -7.03
N VAL A 127 7.19 -11.11 -7.34
CA VAL A 127 6.00 -10.96 -8.19
C VAL A 127 4.81 -11.41 -7.38
N ALA A 128 3.70 -10.67 -7.41
CA ALA A 128 2.44 -11.05 -6.76
C ALA A 128 1.29 -10.88 -7.74
N THR A 129 0.44 -11.89 -7.92
CA THR A 129 -0.61 -11.90 -8.94
C THR A 129 -1.84 -12.67 -8.47
N LYS A 130 -3.02 -12.32 -9.02
CA LYS A 130 -4.22 -13.18 -8.89
C LYS A 130 -4.10 -14.49 -9.67
N ASP A 131 -3.36 -14.48 -10.78
CA ASP A 131 -3.26 -15.61 -11.69
C ASP A 131 -1.85 -15.68 -12.31
N PRO A 132 -1.02 -16.64 -11.89
CA PRO A 132 0.30 -16.88 -12.48
C PRO A 132 0.28 -17.28 -13.95
N ALA A 133 -0.80 -17.91 -14.44
CA ALA A 133 -0.88 -18.38 -15.82
C ALA A 133 -1.07 -17.22 -16.81
N THR A 134 -1.86 -16.21 -16.43
CA THR A 134 -2.23 -15.11 -17.33
C THR A 134 -1.55 -13.78 -17.00
N LEU A 135 -1.04 -13.60 -15.77
CA LEU A 135 -0.41 -12.37 -15.29
C LEU A 135 -1.23 -11.11 -15.65
N PRO A 136 -2.49 -11.01 -15.17
CA PRO A 136 -3.40 -9.92 -15.55
C PRO A 136 -2.81 -8.55 -15.15
N GLU A 137 -2.81 -7.60 -16.09
CA GLU A 137 -2.15 -6.30 -15.93
C GLU A 137 -2.56 -5.54 -14.67
N LYS A 138 -3.85 -5.53 -14.35
CA LYS A 138 -4.41 -4.80 -13.19
C LYS A 138 -4.28 -5.55 -11.87
N ALA A 139 -3.90 -6.82 -11.91
CA ALA A 139 -3.84 -7.70 -10.75
C ALA A 139 -2.51 -8.47 -10.71
N THR A 140 -1.44 -7.87 -11.25
CA THR A 140 -0.06 -8.36 -11.17
C THR A 140 0.84 -7.22 -10.73
N TRP A 141 1.62 -7.46 -9.68
CA TRP A 141 2.61 -6.55 -9.13
C TRP A 141 4.00 -7.13 -9.31
N TYR A 142 4.91 -6.33 -9.86
CA TYR A 142 6.33 -6.63 -9.95
C TYR A 142 7.04 -5.73 -8.97
N LEU A 143 7.73 -6.29 -7.97
CA LEU A 143 8.18 -5.58 -6.79
C LEU A 143 9.71 -5.71 -6.63
N ALA A 144 10.41 -4.59 -6.58
CA ALA A 144 11.81 -4.54 -6.15
C ALA A 144 11.88 -4.26 -4.65
N THR A 145 12.71 -5.01 -3.93
CA THR A 145 12.97 -4.81 -2.51
C THR A 145 14.44 -5.08 -2.15
N ASN A 146 14.95 -4.42 -1.12
CA ASN A 146 16.23 -4.74 -0.49
C ASN A 146 16.09 -5.66 0.73
N LEU A 147 14.85 -5.97 1.16
CA LEU A 147 14.56 -6.88 2.26
C LEU A 147 15.00 -8.31 1.90
N PRO A 148 15.80 -8.97 2.76
CA PRO A 148 16.26 -10.31 2.47
C PRO A 148 15.10 -11.30 2.56
N ARG A 149 15.21 -12.40 1.80
CA ARG A 149 14.29 -13.53 1.94
C ARG A 149 14.67 -14.35 3.18
N PRO A 150 13.72 -14.90 3.94
CA PRO A 150 14.01 -15.83 5.03
C PRO A 150 14.84 -17.02 4.53
N GLY A 151 15.89 -17.37 5.27
CA GLY A 151 16.86 -18.43 4.92
C GLY A 151 17.83 -18.06 3.81
N SER A 152 17.82 -16.83 3.29
CA SER A 152 18.81 -16.40 2.29
C SER A 152 20.16 -16.07 2.92
N PRO A 153 21.28 -16.19 2.20
CA PRO A 153 22.58 -15.73 2.68
C PRO A 153 22.58 -14.27 3.15
N ARG A 154 21.78 -13.41 2.50
CA ARG A 154 21.65 -12.00 2.86
C ARG A 154 20.95 -11.75 4.19
N GLU A 155 20.22 -12.71 4.74
CA GLU A 155 19.53 -12.54 6.02
C GLU A 155 20.52 -12.18 7.15
N ALA A 156 21.67 -12.86 7.19
CA ALA A 156 22.69 -12.62 8.22
C ALA A 156 23.49 -11.32 8.00
N GLU A 157 23.53 -10.82 6.77
CA GLU A 157 24.31 -9.64 6.38
C GLU A 157 23.48 -8.35 6.37
N SER A 158 22.15 -8.48 6.39
CA SER A 158 21.22 -7.37 6.25
C SER A 158 20.96 -6.68 7.58
N GLU A 159 20.93 -5.35 7.56
CA GLU A 159 20.48 -4.52 8.69
C GLU A 159 18.95 -4.62 8.91
N HIS A 160 18.22 -5.13 7.91
CA HIS A 160 16.77 -5.28 7.96
C HIS A 160 16.36 -6.73 8.19
N PRO A 161 15.35 -6.98 9.04
CA PRO A 161 14.76 -8.30 9.19
C PRO A 161 14.26 -8.85 7.85
N PRO A 162 14.34 -10.17 7.64
CA PRO A 162 13.83 -10.81 6.43
C PRO A 162 12.32 -10.62 6.29
N ALA A 163 11.86 -10.63 5.04
CA ALA A 163 10.44 -10.55 4.69
C ALA A 163 10.06 -11.72 3.79
N ASP A 164 9.05 -12.49 4.16
CA ASP A 164 8.47 -13.47 3.24
C ASP A 164 7.65 -12.80 2.13
N LEU A 165 7.20 -13.59 1.16
CA LEU A 165 6.43 -13.08 0.02
C LEU A 165 5.07 -12.50 0.44
N ALA A 166 4.46 -13.02 1.51
CA ALA A 166 3.20 -12.50 2.03
C ALA A 166 3.40 -11.10 2.66
N GLU A 167 4.49 -10.90 3.41
CA GLU A 167 4.85 -9.62 3.99
C GLU A 167 5.19 -8.59 2.90
N VAL A 168 6.01 -8.95 1.91
CA VAL A 168 6.33 -8.06 0.77
C VAL A 168 5.05 -7.62 0.05
N THR A 169 4.14 -8.57 -0.22
CA THR A 169 2.85 -8.30 -0.85
C THR A 169 1.97 -7.38 0.00
N ARG A 170 1.92 -7.60 1.32
CA ARG A 170 1.17 -6.79 2.28
C ARG A 170 1.73 -5.36 2.39
N ILE A 171 3.05 -5.20 2.52
CA ILE A 171 3.72 -3.89 2.56
C ILE A 171 3.32 -3.07 1.33
N TYR A 172 3.41 -3.66 0.13
CA TYR A 172 3.01 -2.95 -1.08
C TYR A 172 1.49 -2.71 -1.14
N GLY A 173 0.68 -3.64 -0.64
CA GLY A 173 -0.77 -3.51 -0.55
C GLY A 173 -1.23 -2.28 0.24
N VAL A 174 -0.50 -1.90 1.29
CA VAL A 174 -0.79 -0.69 2.08
C VAL A 174 -0.70 0.59 1.23
N ARG A 175 0.06 0.61 0.13
CA ARG A 175 0.15 1.78 -0.77
C ARG A 175 -1.22 2.25 -1.26
N HIS A 176 -2.19 1.35 -1.43
CA HIS A 176 -3.53 1.76 -1.88
C HIS A 176 -4.21 2.74 -0.91
N TRP A 177 -3.89 2.69 0.38
CA TRP A 177 -4.37 3.65 1.37
C TRP A 177 -3.91 5.08 1.10
N ILE A 178 -2.77 5.28 0.45
CA ILE A 178 -2.31 6.63 0.07
C ILE A 178 -3.34 7.29 -0.86
N GLU A 179 -3.87 6.55 -1.83
CA GLU A 179 -4.86 7.07 -2.78
C GLU A 179 -6.19 7.36 -2.10
N GLN A 180 -6.61 6.53 -1.14
CA GLN A 180 -7.82 6.76 -0.35
C GLN A 180 -7.67 7.95 0.60
N ALA A 181 -6.55 8.03 1.32
CA ALA A 181 -6.20 9.14 2.21
C ALA A 181 -6.22 10.46 1.44
N TYR A 182 -5.65 10.51 0.23
CA TYR A 182 -5.70 11.74 -0.58
C TYR A 182 -7.11 12.19 -0.93
N LYS A 183 -8.07 11.28 -1.14
CA LYS A 183 -9.48 11.66 -1.38
C LYS A 183 -10.09 12.25 -0.12
N GLN A 184 -9.96 11.56 1.02
CA GLN A 184 -10.51 12.03 2.30
C GLN A 184 -9.91 13.38 2.72
N VAL A 185 -8.59 13.52 2.60
CA VAL A 185 -7.87 14.75 2.93
C VAL A 185 -8.34 15.93 2.06
N LYS A 186 -8.57 15.69 0.76
CA LYS A 186 -9.04 16.72 -0.16
C LYS A 186 -10.49 17.11 0.08
N ASP A 187 -11.36 16.11 0.17
CA ASP A 187 -12.80 16.32 0.10
C ASP A 187 -13.43 16.56 1.48
N GLN A 188 -12.86 16.01 2.55
CA GLN A 188 -13.43 16.05 3.91
C GLN A 188 -12.68 16.99 4.85
N LEU A 189 -11.36 17.15 4.67
CA LEU A 189 -10.52 17.95 5.58
C LEU A 189 -10.10 19.30 4.98
N GLY A 190 -10.66 19.67 3.84
CA GLY A 190 -10.52 21.00 3.24
C GLY A 190 -9.13 21.32 2.73
N TRP A 191 -8.36 20.33 2.27
CA TRP A 191 -7.06 20.61 1.62
C TRP A 191 -7.21 21.56 0.44
N ALA A 192 -8.32 21.48 -0.30
CA ALA A 192 -8.61 22.34 -1.45
C ALA A 192 -9.29 23.68 -1.08
N ASP A 193 -9.74 23.86 0.17
CA ASP A 193 -10.60 24.97 0.57
C ASP A 193 -9.84 26.20 1.11
N PHE A 194 -8.52 26.27 0.88
CA PHE A 194 -7.73 27.39 1.36
C PHE A 194 -7.99 28.65 0.51
N GLN A 195 -8.31 29.77 1.17
CA GLN A 195 -8.54 31.07 0.51
C GLN A 195 -7.31 31.99 0.56
N VAL A 196 -6.16 31.44 0.94
CA VAL A 196 -4.90 32.18 1.12
C VAL A 196 -4.05 32.17 -0.16
N ARG A 197 -3.21 33.18 -0.33
CA ARG A 197 -2.33 33.33 -1.51
C ARG A 197 -0.83 33.27 -1.23
N SER A 198 -0.40 33.44 0.02
CA SER A 198 1.03 33.41 0.36
C SER A 198 1.51 31.97 0.54
N ASP A 199 2.74 31.68 0.07
CA ASP A 199 3.37 30.36 0.20
C ASP A 199 3.36 29.86 1.65
N THR A 200 3.74 30.72 2.60
CA THR A 200 3.74 30.40 4.03
C THR A 200 2.34 30.00 4.54
N ALA A 201 1.30 30.72 4.15
CA ALA A 201 -0.06 30.41 4.59
C ALA A 201 -0.55 29.09 3.98
N ILE A 202 -0.23 28.83 2.71
CA ILE A 202 -0.56 27.57 2.03
C ILE A 202 0.12 26.39 2.73
N ARG A 203 1.42 26.49 3.05
CA ARG A 203 2.15 25.42 3.77
C ARG A 203 1.60 25.16 5.16
N ARG A 204 1.24 26.22 5.90
CA ARG A 204 0.64 26.09 7.24
C ARG A 204 -0.73 25.41 7.16
N HIS A 205 -1.57 25.81 6.21
CA HIS A 205 -2.86 25.16 5.98
C HIS A 205 -2.69 23.66 5.70
N GLN A 206 -1.84 23.31 4.74
CA GLN A 206 -1.57 21.90 4.41
C GLN A 206 -1.02 21.12 5.61
N THR A 207 -0.17 21.73 6.43
CA THR A 207 0.35 21.07 7.65
C THR A 207 -0.77 20.78 8.64
N LEU A 208 -1.63 21.75 8.92
CA LEU A 208 -2.77 21.58 9.84
C LEU A 208 -3.76 20.52 9.34
N VAL A 209 -4.04 20.49 8.04
CA VAL A 209 -4.90 19.46 7.43
C VAL A 209 -4.28 18.06 7.59
N ASN A 210 -2.96 17.90 7.39
CA ASN A 210 -2.28 16.62 7.62
C ASN A 210 -2.29 16.21 9.10
N CYS A 211 -2.14 17.16 10.03
CA CYS A 211 -2.24 16.87 11.46
C CYS A 211 -3.66 16.42 11.84
N ALA A 212 -4.69 17.11 11.33
CA ALA A 212 -6.09 16.72 11.52
C ALA A 212 -6.37 15.33 10.95
N PHE A 213 -5.86 15.04 9.75
CA PHE A 213 -5.96 13.70 9.16
C PHE A 213 -5.32 12.64 10.05
N SER A 214 -4.10 12.88 10.53
CA SER A 214 -3.38 11.94 11.39
C SER A 214 -4.15 11.68 12.70
N PHE A 215 -4.73 12.73 13.30
CA PHE A 215 -5.58 12.61 14.49
C PHE A 215 -6.86 11.79 14.21
N CYS A 216 -7.58 12.08 13.13
CA CYS A 216 -8.78 11.33 12.76
C CYS A 216 -8.46 9.86 12.45
N TRP A 217 -7.32 9.62 11.79
CA TRP A 217 -6.85 8.28 11.47
C TRP A 217 -6.56 7.47 12.73
N ASP A 218 -5.84 8.07 13.69
CA ASP A 218 -5.53 7.46 15.00
C ASP A 218 -6.83 7.14 15.76
N ALA A 219 -7.73 8.12 15.89
CA ALA A 219 -9.02 7.95 16.57
C ALA A 219 -9.89 6.86 15.93
N TYR A 220 -9.85 6.70 14.61
CA TYR A 220 -10.60 5.65 13.90
C TYR A 220 -10.09 4.25 14.22
N HIS A 221 -8.78 4.08 14.41
CA HIS A 221 -8.18 2.77 14.74
C HIS A 221 -8.24 2.46 16.24
N ASP A 222 -8.41 3.48 17.09
CA ASP A 222 -8.61 3.34 18.53
C ASP A 222 -10.07 3.05 18.94
N GLU A 223 -11.04 3.09 18.01
CA GLU A 223 -12.41 2.67 18.31
C GLU A 223 -12.43 1.16 18.63
N PRO A 224 -12.81 0.75 19.87
CA PRO A 224 -12.97 -0.67 20.16
C PRO A 224 -14.04 -1.25 19.23
N ALA A 225 -13.75 -2.43 18.66
CA ALA A 225 -14.74 -3.17 17.89
C ALA A 225 -16.05 -3.22 18.69
N PRO A 226 -17.21 -2.90 18.08
CA PRO A 226 -18.46 -2.93 18.80
C PRO A 226 -18.64 -4.33 19.38
N GLU A 227 -18.63 -4.44 20.72
CA GLU A 227 -19.02 -5.66 21.42
C GLU A 227 -20.37 -6.10 20.88
N ASP A 228 -20.48 -7.38 20.53
CA ASP A 228 -21.70 -8.02 20.04
C ASP A 228 -22.89 -7.56 20.89
N ALA A 229 -23.73 -6.70 20.32
CA ALA A 229 -24.96 -6.27 20.96
C ALA A 229 -25.76 -7.54 21.30
N PRO A 230 -26.27 -7.69 22.54
CA PRO A 230 -26.96 -8.89 22.94
C PRO A 230 -28.13 -9.15 21.99
N ARG A 231 -28.16 -10.38 21.44
CA ARG A 231 -29.26 -10.91 20.65
C ARG A 231 -30.55 -10.68 21.44
N SER A 232 -31.38 -9.74 20.98
CA SER A 232 -32.70 -9.51 21.55
C SER A 232 -33.52 -10.78 21.36
N GLU A 233 -33.82 -11.47 22.45
CA GLU A 233 -34.78 -12.56 22.49
C GLU A 233 -36.20 -12.01 22.25
N ALA A 234 -36.88 -12.65 21.30
CA ALA A 234 -38.33 -12.80 21.17
C ALA A 234 -39.25 -11.55 21.19
N ASP A 235 -39.81 -11.24 20.01
CA ASP A 235 -41.07 -10.50 19.88
C ASP A 235 -42.26 -11.30 20.45
N PRO A 236 -43.16 -10.68 21.23
CA PRO A 236 -44.57 -11.07 21.31
C PRO A 236 -45.43 -10.25 20.33
N PRO A 237 -46.62 -10.77 19.93
CA PRO A 237 -47.30 -10.32 18.71
C PRO A 237 -48.16 -9.06 18.88
N GLU A 238 -48.46 -8.49 17.71
CA GLU A 238 -49.20 -7.27 17.36
C GLU A 238 -50.49 -6.99 18.14
N THR A 239 -50.73 -5.70 18.39
CA THR A 239 -52.07 -5.08 18.33
C THR A 239 -52.01 -3.72 17.65
N GLN A 240 -52.88 -3.53 16.67
CA GLN A 240 -53.10 -2.31 15.89
C GLN A 240 -53.91 -1.27 16.69
N ASP A 241 -53.63 0.01 16.43
CA ASP A 241 -54.55 1.13 16.18
C ASP A 241 -54.27 2.47 16.91
N GLU A 242 -54.05 3.46 16.03
CA GLU A 242 -54.53 4.86 16.02
C GLU A 242 -54.00 5.99 16.95
N GLU A 243 -53.61 7.06 16.22
CA GLU A 243 -53.66 8.51 16.49
C GLU A 243 -52.65 9.27 17.40
N ARG A 244 -51.85 10.10 16.71
CA ARG A 244 -51.64 11.56 16.89
C ARG A 244 -50.93 12.06 18.16
N GLY A 245 -49.71 12.60 17.96
CA GLY A 245 -49.11 13.61 18.84
C GLY A 245 -47.59 13.81 18.63
N GLU A 246 -47.19 14.88 17.94
CA GLU A 246 -45.89 15.53 18.14
C GLU A 246 -45.97 16.50 19.35
N PRO A 247 -44.86 17.07 19.91
CA PRO A 247 -43.43 16.88 19.61
C PRO A 247 -42.53 16.73 20.87
N HIS A 248 -41.28 16.28 20.71
CA HIS A 248 -40.04 16.93 21.22
C HIS A 248 -38.81 16.01 21.23
N SER A 249 -37.79 16.43 20.46
CA SER A 249 -36.37 16.48 20.82
C SER A 249 -35.74 15.26 21.53
N ARG A 250 -34.89 14.55 20.79
CA ARG A 250 -33.50 14.31 21.19
C ARG A 250 -32.63 14.08 19.97
N THR A 251 -31.66 14.98 19.79
CA THR A 251 -30.59 14.94 18.80
C THR A 251 -29.74 13.68 19.00
N GLY A 252 -29.99 12.65 18.19
CA GLY A 252 -29.08 11.52 18.00
C GLY A 252 -28.08 11.89 16.91
N ALA A 253 -26.79 11.73 17.20
CA ALA A 253 -25.70 12.00 16.27
C ALA A 253 -25.93 11.30 14.93
N HIS A 254 -26.03 12.07 13.85
CA HIS A 254 -26.01 11.55 12.50
C HIS A 254 -24.65 10.89 12.24
N ARG A 255 -24.61 9.55 12.29
CA ARG A 255 -23.62 8.76 11.55
C ARG A 255 -23.97 8.95 10.07
N LEU A 256 -23.24 9.82 9.41
CA LEU A 256 -23.34 10.04 7.97
C LEU A 256 -21.99 9.69 7.34
N LEU A 257 -22.08 8.92 6.24
CA LEU A 257 -21.09 8.60 5.21
C LEU A 257 -20.24 7.34 5.47
N ALA A 258 -20.17 6.33 4.59
CA ALA A 258 -20.87 6.07 3.34
C ALA A 258 -20.79 4.56 3.00
N GLN A 259 -21.94 3.93 2.75
CA GLN A 259 -22.04 2.69 1.97
C GLN A 259 -21.78 3.03 0.49
N SER A 260 -20.84 2.35 -0.15
CA SER A 260 -20.67 2.45 -1.60
C SER A 260 -21.59 1.42 -2.27
N ALA A 261 -22.44 1.92 -3.15
CA ALA A 261 -23.52 1.22 -3.81
C ALA A 261 -23.05 0.14 -4.81
N GLU A 262 -23.74 -0.99 -4.78
CA GLU A 262 -23.88 -1.92 -5.91
C GLU A 262 -24.82 -1.32 -6.97
N THR A 263 -24.37 -1.33 -8.24
CA THR A 263 -25.09 -1.53 -9.52
C THR A 263 -24.16 -0.97 -10.63
N GLY A 264 -23.82 -1.62 -11.74
CA GLY A 264 -24.48 -2.70 -12.46
C GLY A 264 -24.87 -2.18 -13.85
N THR A 265 -23.98 -2.32 -14.83
CA THR A 265 -24.23 -2.77 -16.22
C THR A 265 -22.92 -3.03 -16.94
#